data_AF-A0A8I2ABY0-F1
#
_entry.id   AF-A0A8I2ABY0-F1
#
_cell.length_a   1.000
_cell.length_b   1.000
_cell.length_c   1.000
_cell.angle_alpha   90.00
_cell.angle_beta   90.00
_cell.angle_gamma   90.00
#
_symmetry.space_group_name_H-M   'P 1'
#
loop_
_entity.id
_entity.type
_entity.pdbx_description
1 polymer ?
#
loop_
_entity_poly.entity_id
_entity_poly.type
_entity_poly.pdbx_seq_one_letter_code
_entity_poly.pdbx_strand_id
1 'polypeptide(L)'
;MGPTVVYINKPSQARVSHNTYSQFDVDQKGVILNNSAKNSNTTIGGKIGGNTNVAGGRAKVILNEINSNSATTLNGMIEVAGGEAQVIVANASGITCNNCGFINTNRTTLTTGKVELANDGSIANYNVQQGKIAINGRLDTNSPTDLIARSVAINGI
;
A
#
# COMPACT_ATOMS: atom_id res chain seq x y z
N MET A 1 13.73 4.92 16.97
CA MET A 1 13.40 5.38 15.61
C MET A 1 11.98 4.90 15.30
N GLY A 2 11.10 5.79 14.85
CA GLY A 2 9.70 5.49 14.55
C GLY A 2 9.48 4.90 13.15
N PRO A 3 8.22 4.69 12.74
CA PRO A 3 7.86 4.24 11.39
C PRO A 3 8.38 5.20 10.30
N THR A 4 8.58 4.67 9.11
CA THR A 4 8.83 5.51 7.92
C THR A 4 7.53 6.23 7.52
N VAL A 5 7.62 7.53 7.24
CA VAL A 5 6.48 8.31 6.72
C VAL A 5 6.68 8.59 5.23
N VAL A 6 5.77 8.06 4.42
CA VAL A 6 5.71 8.29 2.97
C VAL A 6 4.74 9.43 2.70
N TYR A 7 5.25 10.54 2.17
CA TYR A 7 4.43 11.62 1.64
C TYR A 7 3.96 11.23 0.24
N ILE A 8 2.76 10.63 0.15
CA ILE A 8 2.24 10.10 -1.11
C ILE A 8 2.16 11.20 -2.19
N ASN A 9 2.27 10.79 -3.45
CA ASN A 9 2.19 11.67 -4.60
C ASN A 9 0.80 12.31 -4.75
N LYS A 10 0.76 13.42 -5.51
CA LYS A 10 -0.48 14.10 -5.85
C LYS A 10 -1.44 13.12 -6.56
N PRO A 11 -2.70 12.98 -6.11
CA PRO A 11 -3.64 12.08 -6.78
C PRO A 11 -4.00 12.55 -8.19
N SER A 12 -4.26 11.57 -9.07
CA SER A 12 -4.80 11.77 -10.42
C SER A 12 -6.23 12.33 -10.41
N GLN A 13 -6.81 12.56 -11.59
CA GLN A 13 -8.22 12.94 -11.73
C GLN A 13 -9.14 11.88 -11.11
N ALA A 14 -8.81 10.60 -11.29
CA ALA A 14 -9.49 9.48 -10.66
C ALA A 14 -9.17 9.27 -9.17
N ARG A 15 -8.43 10.20 -8.53
CA ARG A 15 -8.04 10.15 -7.11
C ARG A 15 -7.10 8.99 -6.75
N VAL A 16 -6.34 8.48 -7.71
CA VAL A 16 -5.26 7.51 -7.48
C VAL A 16 -3.96 8.25 -7.23
N SER A 17 -3.33 8.02 -6.08
CA SER A 17 -1.95 8.43 -5.84
C SER A 17 -1.03 7.28 -6.25
N HIS A 18 -0.25 7.48 -7.31
CA HIS A 18 0.69 6.47 -7.82
C HIS A 18 2.09 6.76 -7.30
N ASN A 19 2.64 5.82 -6.53
CA ASN A 19 3.94 5.91 -5.87
C ASN A 19 4.79 4.74 -6.37
N THR A 20 5.97 5.03 -6.92
CA THR A 20 6.86 4.03 -7.50
C THR A 20 8.12 3.85 -6.68
N TYR A 21 8.55 2.60 -6.49
CA TYR A 21 9.69 2.25 -5.66
C TYR A 21 10.62 1.28 -6.37
N SER A 22 11.91 1.33 -6.05
CA SER A 22 12.87 0.25 -6.34
C SER A 22 12.88 -0.83 -5.24
N GLN A 23 12.42 -0.49 -4.04
CA GLN A 23 12.19 -1.43 -2.93
C GLN A 23 11.11 -0.84 -2.01
N PHE A 24 10.19 -1.68 -1.56
CA PHE A 24 9.21 -1.32 -0.53
C PHE A 24 9.08 -2.51 0.41
N ASP A 25 9.82 -2.47 1.51
CA ASP A 25 9.68 -3.42 2.62
C ASP A 25 9.15 -2.69 3.84
N VAL A 26 8.38 -3.41 4.64
CA VAL A 26 7.82 -2.90 5.89
C VAL A 26 8.41 -3.71 7.03
N ASP A 27 9.18 -3.05 7.90
CA ASP A 27 9.67 -3.67 9.13
C ASP A 27 8.59 -3.63 10.23
N GLN A 28 8.92 -4.16 11.42
CA GLN A 28 7.99 -4.21 12.56
C GLN A 28 7.55 -2.83 13.08
N LYS A 29 8.26 -1.75 12.73
CA LYS A 29 7.85 -0.38 13.11
C LYS A 29 6.73 0.12 12.20
N GLY A 30 6.61 -0.45 11.00
CA GLY A 30 5.58 -0.12 10.04
C GLY A 30 5.89 1.10 9.16
N VAL A 31 4.94 1.42 8.29
CA VAL A 31 4.99 2.53 7.34
C VAL A 31 3.69 3.33 7.43
N ILE A 32 3.80 4.65 7.36
CA ILE A 32 2.66 5.56 7.29
C ILE A 32 2.58 6.19 5.90
N LEU A 33 1.47 5.99 5.21
CA LEU A 33 1.10 6.64 3.95
C LEU A 33 0.35 7.94 4.27
N ASN A 34 1.00 9.10 4.12
CA ASN A 34 0.45 10.39 4.53
C ASN A 34 -0.56 10.95 3.52
N ASN A 35 -1.84 10.61 3.71
CA ASN A 35 -2.97 11.07 2.89
C ASN A 35 -3.72 12.28 3.51
N SER A 36 -3.04 13.06 4.36
CA SER A 36 -3.62 14.21 5.05
C SER A 36 -3.00 15.53 4.58
N ALA A 37 -3.79 16.52 4.19
CA ALA A 37 -3.29 17.87 3.88
C ALA A 37 -2.95 18.69 5.14
N LYS A 38 -3.38 18.23 6.32
CA LYS A 38 -3.16 18.86 7.63
C LYS A 38 -2.43 17.89 8.56
N ASN A 39 -1.97 18.39 9.70
CA ASN A 39 -1.41 17.53 10.75
C ASN A 39 -2.39 16.40 11.10
N SER A 40 -1.89 15.18 11.22
CA SER A 40 -2.68 13.98 11.53
C SER A 40 -2.09 13.26 12.72
N ASN A 41 -2.94 12.72 13.59
CA ASN A 41 -2.52 11.71 14.55
C ASN A 41 -2.58 10.34 13.87
N THR A 42 -1.55 9.53 14.09
CA THR A 42 -1.40 8.19 13.55
C THR A 42 -1.23 7.22 14.72
N THR A 43 -1.62 5.97 14.49
CA THR A 43 -1.57 4.88 15.45
C THR A 43 -0.15 4.44 15.71
N ILE A 44 0.66 4.29 14.65
CA ILE A 44 2.02 3.73 14.76
C ILE A 44 3.12 4.78 14.86
N GLY A 45 2.84 6.06 14.56
CA GLY A 45 3.85 7.13 14.53
C GLY A 45 3.51 8.39 15.32
N GLY A 46 2.38 8.42 16.03
CA GLY A 46 1.93 9.61 16.74
C GLY A 46 1.56 10.75 15.79
N LYS A 47 1.82 11.99 16.19
CA LYS A 47 1.46 13.17 15.39
C LYS A 47 2.46 13.42 14.26
N ILE A 48 1.97 13.52 13.03
CA ILE A 48 2.77 13.85 11.85
C ILE A 48 2.29 15.15 11.18
N GLY A 49 3.17 15.79 10.42
CA GLY A 49 2.86 16.95 9.59
C GLY A 49 1.96 16.60 8.38
N GLY A 50 1.30 17.60 7.81
CA GLY A 50 0.50 17.44 6.59
C GLY A 50 1.34 17.23 5.34
N ASN A 51 0.78 16.56 4.35
CA ASN A 51 1.30 16.34 3.01
C ASN A 51 0.69 17.36 2.02
N THR A 52 1.51 18.27 1.49
CA THR A 52 1.08 19.30 0.53
C THR A 52 0.65 18.74 -0.82
N ASN A 53 1.12 17.55 -1.21
CA ASN A 53 0.74 16.89 -2.46
C ASN A 53 -0.77 16.59 -2.56
N VAL A 54 -1.43 16.42 -1.40
CA VAL A 54 -2.86 16.11 -1.31
C VAL A 54 -3.71 17.33 -0.92
N ALA A 55 -3.16 18.55 -0.97
CA ALA A 55 -3.89 19.78 -0.64
C ALA A 55 -5.09 20.04 -1.58
N GLY A 56 -4.95 19.69 -2.86
CA GLY A 56 -6.05 19.69 -3.84
C GLY A 56 -7.05 18.52 -3.67
N GLY A 57 -6.77 17.65 -2.71
CA GLY A 57 -7.65 16.61 -2.21
C GLY A 57 -6.97 15.24 -2.07
N ARG A 58 -7.37 14.53 -1.02
CA ARG A 58 -6.89 13.19 -0.63
C ARG A 58 -7.06 12.10 -1.69
N ALA A 59 -6.12 11.17 -1.76
CA ALA A 59 -6.24 9.95 -2.53
C ALA A 59 -7.44 9.12 -2.04
N LYS A 60 -8.11 8.44 -2.99
CA LYS A 60 -9.05 7.35 -2.71
C LYS A 60 -8.39 5.99 -2.87
N VAL A 61 -7.36 5.92 -3.70
CA VAL A 61 -6.49 4.74 -3.88
C VAL A 61 -5.05 5.20 -3.76
N ILE A 62 -4.25 4.50 -2.98
CA ILE A 62 -2.80 4.70 -2.86
C ILE A 62 -2.14 3.46 -3.46
N LEU A 63 -1.63 3.61 -4.67
CA LEU A 63 -0.88 2.59 -5.37
C LEU A 63 0.60 2.72 -5.00
N ASN A 64 1.15 1.67 -4.40
CA ASN A 64 2.56 1.48 -4.16
C ASN A 64 3.05 0.41 -5.15
N GLU A 65 3.69 0.85 -6.24
CA GLU A 65 4.20 -0.02 -7.30
C GLU A 65 5.71 -0.17 -7.20
N ILE A 66 6.18 -1.41 -7.14
CA ILE A 66 7.58 -1.75 -6.98
C ILE A 66 8.09 -2.31 -8.32
N ASN A 67 9.05 -1.60 -8.91
CA ASN A 67 9.69 -1.98 -10.17
C ASN A 67 11.07 -2.56 -9.87
N SER A 68 11.10 -3.81 -9.42
CA SER A 68 12.32 -4.51 -8.99
C SER A 68 12.22 -6.00 -9.23
N ASN A 69 13.38 -6.66 -9.35
CA ASN A 69 13.48 -8.13 -9.37
C ASN A 69 13.43 -8.75 -7.96
N SER A 70 13.41 -7.91 -6.92
CA SER A 70 13.30 -8.34 -5.52
C SER A 70 11.84 -8.33 -5.07
N ALA A 71 11.43 -9.39 -4.39
CA ALA A 71 10.13 -9.46 -3.76
C ALA A 71 10.02 -8.47 -2.59
N THR A 72 8.79 -8.04 -2.31
CA THR A 72 8.45 -7.19 -1.15
C THR A 72 8.22 -8.07 0.08
N THR A 73 8.76 -7.66 1.22
CA THR A 73 8.47 -8.26 2.53
C THR A 73 7.74 -7.27 3.44
N LEU A 74 6.60 -7.70 3.97
CA LEU A 74 5.76 -6.93 4.89
C LEU A 74 5.78 -7.62 6.26
N ASN A 75 6.43 -7.01 7.25
CA ASN A 75 6.59 -7.55 8.61
C ASN A 75 5.96 -6.65 9.68
N GLY A 76 5.06 -5.75 9.29
CA GLY A 76 4.44 -4.77 10.17
C GLY A 76 3.24 -4.07 9.51
N MET A 77 2.80 -2.98 10.14
CA MET A 77 1.59 -2.26 9.73
C MET A 77 1.86 -1.24 8.64
N ILE A 78 0.95 -1.18 7.66
CA ILE A 78 0.83 -0.04 6.73
C ILE A 78 -0.38 0.78 7.15
N GLU A 79 -0.14 2.01 7.63
CA GLU A 79 -1.17 2.93 8.09
C GLU A 79 -1.41 4.06 7.10
N VAL A 80 -2.67 4.38 6.79
CA VAL A 80 -3.01 5.61 6.07
C VAL A 80 -3.26 6.74 7.07
N ALA A 81 -2.49 7.83 7.01
CA ALA A 81 -2.77 9.00 7.85
C ALA A 81 -3.84 9.90 7.21
N GLY A 82 -4.70 10.47 8.05
CA GLY A 82 -5.80 11.34 7.61
C GLY A 82 -6.98 10.56 7.05
N GLY A 83 -7.39 10.89 5.83
CA GLY A 83 -8.56 10.24 5.24
C GLY A 83 -8.25 8.82 4.77
N GLU A 84 -9.10 7.87 5.17
CA GLU A 84 -9.02 6.48 4.68
C GLU A 84 -8.95 6.39 3.14
N ALA A 85 -8.28 5.35 2.66
CA ALA A 85 -8.13 5.04 1.24
C ALA A 85 -7.94 3.53 1.03
N GLN A 86 -8.13 3.08 -0.20
CA GLN A 86 -7.64 1.76 -0.61
C GLN A 86 -6.12 1.81 -0.69
N VAL A 87 -5.44 0.75 -0.20
CA VAL A 87 -3.99 0.59 -0.36
C VAL A 87 -3.73 -0.57 -1.30
N ILE A 88 -2.95 -0.32 -2.36
CA ILE A 88 -2.46 -1.35 -3.27
C ILE A 88 -0.95 -1.45 -3.10
N VAL A 89 -0.44 -2.67 -2.92
CA VAL A 89 0.98 -2.99 -3.01
C VAL A 89 1.16 -3.92 -4.21
N ALA A 90 1.88 -3.46 -5.22
CA ALA A 90 2.09 -4.17 -6.48
C ALA A 90 3.57 -4.48 -6.68
N ASN A 91 3.94 -5.76 -6.71
CA ASN A 91 5.30 -6.20 -7.01
C ASN A 91 5.27 -7.53 -7.78
N ALA A 92 5.62 -7.48 -9.06
CA ALA A 92 5.63 -8.67 -9.92
C ALA A 92 6.62 -9.75 -9.46
N SER A 93 7.65 -9.39 -8.70
CA SER A 93 8.63 -10.34 -8.15
C SER A 93 8.09 -11.14 -6.95
N GLY A 94 6.97 -10.72 -6.38
CA GLY A 94 6.30 -11.39 -5.27
C GLY A 94 6.13 -10.52 -4.04
N ILE A 95 5.24 -10.97 -3.14
CA ILE A 95 4.93 -10.30 -1.88
C ILE A 95 4.86 -11.35 -0.77
N THR A 96 5.60 -11.15 0.31
CA THR A 96 5.50 -11.97 1.52
C THR A 96 5.00 -11.10 2.66
N CYS A 97 3.86 -11.47 3.24
CA CYS A 97 3.34 -10.88 4.48
C CYS A 97 3.66 -11.83 5.64
N ASN A 98 4.42 -11.37 6.63
CA ASN A 98 4.67 -12.08 7.87
C ASN A 98 4.08 -11.28 9.03
N ASN A 99 2.95 -11.70 9.59
CA ASN A 99 2.25 -10.95 10.65
C ASN A 99 2.04 -9.46 10.29
N CYS A 100 1.75 -9.17 9.02
CA CYS A 100 1.56 -7.81 8.53
C CYS A 100 0.13 -7.31 8.75
N GLY A 101 -0.12 -6.03 8.51
CA GLY A 101 -1.47 -5.50 8.62
C GLY A 101 -1.66 -4.11 8.03
N PHE A 102 -2.91 -3.64 8.08
CA PHE A 102 -3.34 -2.40 7.47
C PHE A 102 -4.23 -1.60 8.43
N ILE A 103 -3.97 -0.30 8.56
CA ILE A 103 -4.71 0.61 9.44
C ILE A 103 -5.30 1.75 8.61
N ASN A 104 -6.55 2.10 8.90
CA ASN A 104 -7.29 3.17 8.23
C ASN A 104 -7.42 2.95 6.71
N THR A 105 -7.57 1.69 6.30
CA THR A 105 -7.86 1.30 4.91
C THR A 105 -9.30 0.87 4.78
N ASN A 106 -9.95 1.22 3.67
CA ASN A 106 -11.30 0.71 3.35
C ASN A 106 -11.28 -0.51 2.42
N ARG A 107 -10.12 -0.78 1.80
CA ARG A 107 -9.80 -1.98 1.04
C ARG A 107 -8.28 -2.12 0.95
N THR A 108 -7.80 -3.34 0.92
CA THR A 108 -6.39 -3.66 0.68
C THR A 108 -6.27 -4.55 -0.55
N THR A 109 -5.27 -4.31 -1.38
CA THR A 109 -4.93 -5.18 -2.51
C THR A 109 -3.44 -5.49 -2.49
N LEU A 110 -3.09 -6.76 -2.38
CA LEU A 110 -1.75 -7.24 -2.65
C LEU A 110 -1.75 -7.88 -4.03
N THR A 111 -0.86 -7.45 -4.92
CA THR A 111 -0.83 -7.96 -6.29
C THR A 111 0.58 -8.23 -6.81
N THR A 112 0.73 -9.30 -7.58
CA THR A 112 1.93 -9.54 -8.41
C THR A 112 1.69 -9.16 -9.87
N GLY A 113 0.54 -8.56 -10.17
CA GLY A 113 0.27 -7.99 -11.47
C GLY A 113 0.96 -6.64 -11.66
N LYS A 114 1.44 -6.39 -12.88
CA LYS A 114 1.78 -5.03 -13.31
C LYS A 114 0.49 -4.21 -13.39
N VAL A 115 0.48 -3.01 -12.82
CA VAL A 115 -0.72 -2.18 -12.77
C VAL A 115 -0.79 -1.31 -14.02
N GLU A 116 -1.86 -1.44 -14.78
CA GLU A 116 -2.10 -0.62 -15.97
C GLU A 116 -3.11 0.47 -15.61
N LEU A 117 -2.73 1.74 -15.84
CA LEU A 117 -3.57 2.90 -15.57
C LEU A 117 -4.27 3.38 -16.84
N ALA A 118 -5.52 3.83 -16.71
CA ALA A 118 -6.23 4.53 -17.78
C ALA A 118 -5.77 5.99 -17.90
N ASN A 119 -6.24 6.70 -18.93
CA ASN A 119 -5.85 8.08 -19.21
C ASN A 119 -6.17 9.07 -18.07
N ASP A 120 -7.21 8.81 -17.28
CA ASP A 120 -7.59 9.63 -16.11
C ASP A 120 -6.81 9.25 -14.83
N GLY A 121 -5.94 8.25 -14.93
CA GLY A 121 -5.16 7.67 -13.85
C GLY A 121 -5.93 6.70 -12.96
N SER A 122 -7.11 6.22 -13.36
CA SER A 122 -7.80 5.10 -12.70
C SER A 122 -7.08 3.77 -12.96
N ILE A 123 -7.25 2.78 -12.08
CA ILE A 123 -6.74 1.42 -12.31
C ILE A 123 -7.57 0.76 -13.40
N ALA A 124 -6.96 0.45 -14.54
CA ALA A 124 -7.64 -0.23 -15.65
C ALA A 124 -7.53 -1.75 -15.54
N ASN A 125 -6.37 -2.27 -15.14
CA ASN A 125 -6.10 -3.71 -15.13
C ASN A 125 -4.93 -4.08 -14.20
N TYR A 126 -4.93 -5.35 -13.75
CA TYR A 126 -3.79 -6.01 -13.10
C TYR A 126 -3.27 -7.13 -14.02
N ASN A 127 -2.17 -6.89 -14.71
CA ASN A 127 -1.60 -7.86 -15.64
C ASN A 127 -0.68 -8.84 -14.90
N VAL A 128 -1.23 -9.99 -14.52
CA VAL A 128 -0.53 -11.02 -13.75
C VAL A 128 0.17 -12.02 -14.66
N GLN A 129 1.50 -11.99 -14.65
CA GLN A 129 2.33 -12.92 -15.42
C GLN A 129 3.13 -13.89 -14.55
N GLN A 130 3.56 -13.44 -13.37
CA GLN A 130 4.43 -14.18 -12.47
C GLN A 130 4.24 -13.75 -11.01
N GLY A 131 5.10 -14.25 -10.13
CA GLY A 131 5.15 -13.86 -8.72
C GLY A 131 4.21 -14.68 -7.83
N LYS A 132 4.59 -14.78 -6.56
CA LYS A 132 3.81 -15.44 -5.51
C LYS A 132 3.44 -14.43 -4.43
N ILE A 133 2.22 -14.54 -3.91
CA ILE A 133 1.87 -13.95 -2.62
C ILE A 133 1.93 -15.05 -1.56
N ALA A 134 2.66 -14.80 -0.47
CA ALA A 134 2.68 -15.65 0.71
C ALA A 134 2.17 -14.87 1.92
N ILE A 135 1.11 -15.38 2.56
CA ILE A 135 0.63 -14.89 3.85
C ILE A 135 1.07 -15.88 4.93
N ASN A 136 1.96 -15.45 5.81
CA ASN A 136 2.50 -16.24 6.90
C ASN A 136 2.08 -15.62 8.24
N GLY A 137 1.38 -16.38 9.07
CA GLY A 137 0.81 -15.87 10.31
C GLY A 137 -0.37 -14.94 10.05
N ARG A 138 -0.55 -13.95 10.94
CA ARG A 138 -1.75 -13.11 10.94
C ARG A 138 -1.71 -12.05 9.84
N LEU A 139 -2.82 -11.85 9.14
CA LEU A 139 -3.02 -10.66 8.29
C LEU A 139 -4.01 -9.73 9.01
N ASP A 140 -3.49 -8.72 9.71
CA ASP A 140 -4.29 -7.84 10.55
C ASP A 140 -4.93 -6.70 9.75
N THR A 141 -6.20 -6.87 9.39
CA THR A 141 -6.97 -5.86 8.67
C THR A 141 -8.46 -6.00 8.96
N ASN A 142 -9.15 -4.86 9.10
CA ASN A 142 -10.61 -4.80 9.25
C ASN A 142 -11.32 -4.47 7.93
N SER A 143 -10.60 -4.43 6.82
CA SER A 143 -11.13 -4.11 5.50
C SER A 143 -11.05 -5.29 4.53
N PRO A 144 -11.96 -5.35 3.53
CA PRO A 144 -11.88 -6.34 2.46
C PRO A 144 -10.49 -6.37 1.84
N THR A 145 -9.94 -7.57 1.66
CA THR A 145 -8.59 -7.74 1.12
C THR A 145 -8.59 -8.62 -0.11
N ASP A 146 -8.01 -8.10 -1.19
CA ASP A 146 -7.83 -8.79 -2.46
C ASP A 146 -6.37 -9.29 -2.57
N LEU A 147 -6.20 -10.57 -2.91
CA LEU A 147 -4.90 -11.15 -3.25
C LEU A 147 -4.91 -11.55 -4.73
N ILE A 148 -4.17 -10.82 -5.56
CA ILE A 148 -4.19 -10.97 -7.03
C ILE A 148 -2.80 -11.40 -7.50
N ALA A 149 -2.58 -12.69 -7.72
CA ALA A 149 -1.25 -13.18 -8.08
C ALA A 149 -1.28 -14.43 -8.95
N ARG A 150 -0.12 -14.77 -9.52
CA ARG A 150 0.02 -16.01 -10.28
C ARG A 150 -0.15 -17.24 -9.38
N SER A 151 0.27 -17.13 -8.13
CA SER A 151 0.01 -18.11 -7.09
C SER A 151 -0.11 -17.43 -5.72
N VAL A 152 -0.94 -18.00 -4.85
CA VAL A 152 -1.14 -17.54 -3.48
C VAL A 152 -0.94 -18.73 -2.54
N ALA A 153 -0.17 -18.53 -1.46
CA ALA A 153 -0.07 -19.48 -0.35
C ALA A 153 -0.50 -18.79 0.95
N ILE A 154 -1.41 -19.44 1.68
CA ILE A 154 -1.95 -18.95 2.95
C ILE A 154 -1.55 -19.95 4.02
N ASN A 155 -0.62 -19.54 4.88
CA ASN A 155 -0.03 -20.35 5.94
C ASN A 155 -0.39 -19.79 7.34
N GLY A 156 -1.34 -18.87 7.40
CA GLY A 156 -1.87 -18.25 8.61
C GLY A 156 -3.03 -17.33 8.25
N ILE A 157 -3.86 -17.01 9.25
CA ILE A 157 -4.98 -16.06 9.16
C ILE A 157 -4.94 -15.18 10.41
#